data_AF-E9JFX0-F1
#
_entry.id   AF-E9JFX0-F1
#
_cell.length_a   1.000
_cell.length_b   1.000
_cell.length_c   1.000
_cell.angle_alpha   90.00
_cell.angle_beta   90.00
_cell.angle_gamma   90.00
#
_symmetry.space_group_name_H-M   'P 1'
#
loop_
_entity.id
_entity.type
_entity.pdbx_description
1 polymer ?
#
loop_
_entity_poly.entity_id
_entity_poly.type
_entity_poly.pdbx_seq_one_letter_code
_entity_poly.pdbx_strand_id
1 'polypeptide(L)'
;MDPYKHCPSSAHNTPFWTTNAGAPVWNNNSSMTVGQRGPILLEDYHMLEKLANFDRERIPERVVHARGMSAKGFFEVTHEISNLTCADFLRAPGVQTPVIVRFSTVIHERGSPETLRDPRGFATKFYTREGKLRYCGKQFPCFLHPGWNKIS
;
A
#
# COMPACT_ATOMS: atom_id res chain seq x y z
N MET A 1 -32.42 17.61 21.09
CA MET A 1 -31.00 17.44 20.73
C MET A 1 -30.82 18.10 19.38
N ASP A 2 -29.96 19.10 19.29
CA ASP A 2 -29.77 19.87 18.06
C ASP A 2 -28.91 19.07 17.06
N PRO A 3 -29.45 18.63 15.91
CA PRO A 3 -28.73 17.81 14.95
C PRO A 3 -27.61 18.57 14.22
N TYR A 4 -27.51 19.89 14.39
CA TYR A 4 -26.52 20.74 13.70
C TYR A 4 -25.39 21.24 14.60
N LYS A 5 -25.36 20.83 15.88
CA LYS A 5 -24.33 21.29 16.83
C LYS A 5 -22.91 20.80 16.48
N HIS A 6 -22.79 19.80 15.61
CA HIS A 6 -21.52 19.15 15.26
C HIS A 6 -21.43 18.88 13.74
N CYS A 7 -21.35 19.92 12.91
CA CYS A 7 -20.95 19.73 11.52
C CYS A 7 -19.44 19.35 11.46
N PRO A 8 -19.06 18.19 10.89
CA PRO A 8 -17.65 17.86 10.65
C PRO A 8 -17.05 18.82 9.64
N SER A 9 -15.91 19.43 10.00
CA SER A 9 -15.01 20.04 9.04
C SER A 9 -14.10 18.95 8.47
N SER A 10 -13.65 19.09 7.22
CA SER A 10 -12.73 18.16 6.55
C SER A 10 -11.30 18.15 7.11
N ALA A 11 -11.09 18.79 8.26
CA ALA A 11 -9.83 18.72 8.97
C ALA A 11 -9.64 17.29 9.49
N HIS A 12 -8.50 16.67 9.21
CA HIS A 12 -8.18 15.27 9.50
C HIS A 12 -8.05 14.95 11.01
N ASN A 13 -8.66 15.76 11.88
CA ASN A 13 -8.61 15.62 13.32
C ASN A 13 -9.92 16.11 13.96
N THR A 14 -11.06 15.61 13.48
CA THR A 14 -12.36 15.83 14.12
C THR A 14 -12.43 15.04 15.43
N PRO A 15 -12.98 15.61 16.53
CA PRO A 15 -13.08 14.91 17.82
C PRO A 15 -14.15 13.81 17.85
N PHE A 16 -14.73 13.46 16.69
CA PHE A 16 -15.80 12.49 16.54
C PHE A 16 -15.60 11.66 15.28
N TRP A 17 -16.09 10.41 15.33
CA TRP A 17 -16.06 9.49 14.21
C TRP A 17 -17.11 9.84 13.17
N THR A 18 -16.86 9.47 11.92
CA THR A 18 -17.77 9.70 10.80
C THR A 18 -17.96 8.44 9.98
N THR A 19 -19.08 8.36 9.27
CA THR A 19 -19.32 7.37 8.21
C THR A 19 -18.54 7.73 6.95
N ASN A 20 -18.49 6.86 5.93
CA ASN A 20 -17.76 7.20 4.69
C ASN A 20 -18.41 8.36 3.92
N ALA A 21 -19.72 8.57 4.13
CA ALA A 21 -20.46 9.72 3.61
C ALA A 21 -20.25 11.01 4.43
N GLY A 22 -19.46 10.96 5.52
CA GLY A 22 -19.15 12.12 6.36
C GLY A 22 -20.18 12.45 7.43
N ALA A 23 -21.18 11.60 7.66
CA ALA A 23 -22.16 11.81 8.73
C ALA A 23 -21.52 11.48 10.10
N PRO A 24 -21.79 12.27 11.16
CA PRO A 24 -21.23 12.02 12.49
C PRO A 24 -21.78 10.72 13.10
N VAL A 25 -20.90 9.94 13.71
CA VAL A 25 -21.22 8.67 14.40
C VAL A 25 -21.24 8.92 15.90
N TRP A 26 -22.42 8.75 16.51
CA TRP A 26 -22.62 8.99 17.94
C TRP A 26 -22.22 7.80 18.83
N ASN A 27 -22.42 6.57 18.36
CA ASN A 27 -22.09 5.33 19.08
C ASN A 27 -21.46 4.32 18.12
N ASN A 28 -20.31 3.75 18.50
CA ASN A 28 -19.59 2.73 17.72
C ASN A 28 -19.36 1.43 18.51
N ASN A 29 -19.86 1.36 19.74
CA ASN A 29 -19.70 0.21 20.64
C ASN A 29 -20.93 -0.70 20.62
N SER A 30 -22.04 -0.26 20.05
CA SER A 30 -23.30 -1.00 20.02
C SER A 30 -23.96 -0.87 18.66
N SER A 31 -24.63 -1.94 18.23
CA SER A 31 -25.55 -1.94 17.09
C SER A 31 -26.92 -1.41 17.50
N MET A 32 -27.69 -0.94 16.53
CA MET A 32 -29.09 -0.56 16.72
C MET A 32 -29.98 -1.81 16.80
N THR A 33 -30.70 -1.96 17.91
CA THR A 33 -31.55 -3.11 18.19
C THR A 33 -32.95 -2.69 18.64
N VAL A 34 -33.95 -3.57 18.47
CA VAL A 34 -35.29 -3.38 19.03
C VAL A 34 -35.28 -3.62 20.55
N GLY A 35 -34.91 -2.59 21.32
CA GLY A 35 -34.68 -2.71 22.77
C GLY A 35 -33.31 -3.34 23.11
N GLN A 36 -32.93 -3.33 24.38
CA GLN A 36 -31.55 -3.70 24.82
C GLN A 36 -31.10 -5.12 24.46
N ARG A 37 -32.02 -6.07 24.28
CA ARG A 37 -31.73 -7.48 23.93
C ARG A 37 -32.54 -7.96 22.73
N GLY A 38 -32.97 -7.04 21.87
CA GLY A 38 -33.74 -7.37 20.67
C GLY A 38 -32.87 -7.67 19.45
N PRO A 39 -33.49 -8.04 18.32
CA PRO A 39 -32.80 -8.21 17.05
C PRO A 39 -32.21 -6.89 16.54
N ILE A 40 -31.16 -7.01 15.72
CA ILE A 40 -30.50 -5.88 15.04
C ILE A 40 -31.38 -5.39 13.89
N LEU A 41 -31.44 -4.07 13.74
CA LEU A 41 -32.21 -3.41 12.69
C LEU A 41 -31.37 -3.21 11.43
N LEU A 42 -31.97 -3.47 10.26
CA LEU A 42 -31.33 -3.24 8.95
C LEU A 42 -31.17 -1.75 8.63
N GLU A 43 -31.89 -0.86 9.32
CA GLU A 43 -31.74 0.59 9.18
C GLU A 43 -30.44 1.13 9.81
N ASP A 44 -29.70 0.29 10.55
CA ASP A 44 -28.37 0.61 11.06
C ASP A 44 -27.33 0.64 9.93
N TYR A 45 -27.37 1.72 9.15
CA TYR A 45 -26.50 1.90 8.00
C TYR A 45 -25.03 1.99 8.40
N HIS A 46 -24.72 2.55 9.57
CA HIS A 46 -23.35 2.69 10.08
C HIS A 46 -22.72 1.33 10.37
N MET A 47 -23.47 0.44 11.04
CA MET A 47 -23.02 -0.93 11.28
C MET A 47 -22.80 -1.69 9.97
N LEU A 48 -23.78 -1.61 9.06
CA LEU A 48 -23.71 -2.32 7.77
C LEU A 48 -22.53 -1.84 6.92
N GLU A 49 -22.30 -0.53 6.84
CA GLU A 49 -21.19 0.05 6.10
C GLU A 49 -19.84 -0.43 6.65
N LYS A 50 -19.68 -0.41 7.98
CA LYS A 50 -18.44 -0.85 8.63
C LYS A 50 -18.14 -2.32 8.37
N LEU A 51 -19.15 -3.20 8.47
CA LEU A 51 -19.01 -4.62 8.16
C LEU A 51 -18.73 -4.86 6.67
N ALA A 52 -19.45 -4.15 5.79
CA ALA A 52 -19.26 -4.26 4.35
C ALA A 52 -17.83 -3.88 3.90
N ASN A 53 -17.23 -2.89 4.56
CA ASN A 53 -15.84 -2.51 4.33
C ASN A 53 -14.88 -3.59 4.87
N PHE A 54 -15.09 -4.08 6.09
CA PHE A 54 -14.27 -5.12 6.70
C PHE A 54 -14.25 -6.40 5.85
N ASP A 55 -15.41 -6.85 5.39
CA ASP A 55 -15.55 -8.05 4.55
C ASP A 55 -14.78 -7.93 3.22
N ARG A 56 -14.52 -6.71 2.75
CA ARG A 56 -13.86 -6.41 1.48
C ARG A 56 -12.41 -5.91 1.63
N GLU A 57 -11.82 -5.99 2.82
CA GLU A 57 -10.43 -5.55 3.03
C GLU A 57 -9.40 -6.39 2.26
N ARG A 58 -9.73 -7.65 1.95
CA ARG A 58 -8.81 -8.57 1.30
C ARG A 58 -8.84 -8.41 -0.21
N ILE A 59 -7.74 -7.89 -0.75
CA ILE A 59 -7.38 -7.96 -2.17
C ILE A 59 -6.53 -9.21 -2.47
N PRO A 60 -6.59 -9.76 -3.69
CA PRO A 60 -5.76 -10.91 -4.07
C PRO A 60 -4.27 -10.57 -3.91
N GLU A 61 -3.51 -11.54 -3.41
CA GLU A 61 -2.06 -11.42 -3.30
C GLU A 61 -1.36 -11.58 -4.66
N ARG A 62 -0.07 -11.24 -4.71
CA ARG A 62 0.71 -11.44 -5.94
C ARG A 62 0.93 -12.94 -6.16
N VAL A 63 0.81 -13.39 -7.42
CA VAL A 63 1.05 -14.78 -7.84
C VAL A 63 2.42 -15.31 -7.40
N VAL A 64 3.44 -14.45 -7.46
CA VAL A 64 4.78 -14.68 -6.90
C VAL A 64 5.21 -13.42 -6.16
N HIS A 65 6.16 -13.56 -5.24
CA HIS A 65 6.60 -12.42 -4.41
C HIS A 65 5.48 -11.82 -3.55
N ALA A 66 4.58 -12.67 -3.03
CA ALA A 66 3.47 -12.27 -2.17
C ALA A 66 3.95 -11.62 -0.87
N ARG A 67 4.86 -12.29 -0.14
CA ARG A 67 5.49 -11.75 1.06
C ARG A 67 6.57 -10.72 0.69
N GLY A 68 6.48 -9.53 1.28
CA GLY A 68 7.51 -8.52 1.11
C GLY A 68 7.24 -7.22 1.86
N MET A 69 8.31 -6.49 2.15
CA MET A 69 8.30 -5.21 2.86
C MET A 69 8.74 -4.09 1.91
N SER A 70 8.20 -2.89 2.09
CA SER A 70 8.59 -1.72 1.29
C SER A 70 9.14 -0.59 2.15
N ALA A 71 10.14 0.11 1.63
CA ALA A 71 10.73 1.29 2.26
C ALA A 71 10.77 2.46 1.27
N LYS A 72 10.55 3.68 1.77
CA LYS A 72 10.72 4.92 1.01
C LYS A 72 12.12 5.46 1.26
N GLY A 73 12.72 6.05 0.23
CA GLY A 73 14.03 6.69 0.34
C GLY A 73 14.29 7.60 -0.85
N PHE A 74 15.55 7.96 -1.04
CA PHE A 74 16.03 8.69 -2.20
C PHE A 74 17.24 7.98 -2.81
N PHE A 75 17.42 8.15 -4.10
CA PHE A 75 18.60 7.74 -4.85
C PHE A 75 19.33 8.99 -5.33
N GLU A 76 20.65 8.99 -5.17
CA GLU A 76 21.53 10.04 -5.66
C GLU A 76 22.70 9.40 -6.39
N VAL A 77 22.99 9.88 -7.59
CA VAL A 77 24.13 9.40 -8.37
C VAL A 77 25.43 10.01 -7.83
N THR A 78 26.50 9.22 -7.73
CA THR A 78 27.78 9.70 -7.21
C THR A 78 28.62 10.46 -8.24
N HIS A 79 28.52 10.05 -9.50
CA HIS A 79 29.23 10.65 -10.64
C HIS A 79 28.30 10.77 -11.83
N GLU A 80 28.51 11.77 -12.66
CA GLU A 80 27.76 11.93 -13.92
C GLU A 80 28.08 10.79 -14.90
N ILE A 81 27.04 10.23 -15.52
CA ILE A 81 27.14 9.11 -16.49
C ILE A 81 26.44 9.46 -17.81
N SER A 82 26.39 10.76 -18.15
CA SER A 82 25.73 11.29 -19.35
C SER A 82 26.35 10.78 -20.66
N ASN A 83 27.59 10.30 -20.60
CA ASN A 83 28.29 9.66 -21.72
C ASN A 83 27.71 8.29 -22.11
N LEU A 84 27.01 7.59 -21.20
CA LEU A 84 26.46 6.25 -21.45
C LEU A 84 24.93 6.25 -21.56
N THR A 85 24.24 7.22 -20.97
CA THR A 85 22.78 7.25 -20.95
C THR A 85 22.23 8.67 -20.94
N CYS A 86 21.06 8.85 -21.55
CA CYS A 86 20.32 10.10 -21.52
C CYS A 86 19.40 10.24 -20.28
N ALA A 87 19.37 9.24 -19.39
CA ALA A 87 18.45 9.23 -18.24
C ALA A 87 18.71 10.37 -17.25
N ASP A 88 17.70 11.23 -17.03
CA ASP A 88 17.82 12.45 -16.23
C ASP A 88 18.37 12.22 -14.80
N PHE A 89 17.91 11.16 -14.12
CA PHE A 89 18.31 10.86 -12.74
C PHE A 89 19.78 10.43 -12.55
N LEU A 90 20.53 10.29 -13.65
CA LEU A 90 21.96 9.91 -13.67
C LEU A 90 22.87 11.01 -14.23
N ARG A 91 22.33 12.19 -14.57
CA ARG A 91 23.07 13.27 -15.24
C ARG A 91 23.95 14.11 -14.33
N ALA A 92 23.62 14.26 -13.05
CA ALA A 92 24.41 15.08 -12.15
C ALA A 92 24.34 14.59 -10.70
N PRO A 93 25.46 14.61 -9.96
CA PRO A 93 25.43 14.38 -8.51
C PRO A 93 24.63 15.46 -7.79
N GLY A 94 24.10 15.16 -6.61
CA GLY A 94 23.22 16.06 -5.84
C GLY A 94 21.73 15.96 -6.17
N VAL A 95 21.34 15.26 -7.24
CA VAL A 95 19.92 15.08 -7.59
C VAL A 95 19.31 13.94 -6.78
N GLN A 96 18.47 14.28 -5.80
CA GLN A 96 17.72 13.30 -5.01
C GLN A 96 16.47 12.84 -5.76
N THR A 97 16.51 11.61 -6.27
CA THR A 97 15.38 10.96 -6.92
C THR A 97 14.59 10.14 -5.91
N PRO A 98 13.31 10.43 -5.62
CA PRO A 98 12.53 9.64 -4.70
C PRO A 98 12.39 8.20 -5.19
N VAL A 99 12.58 7.24 -4.27
CA VAL A 99 12.45 5.81 -4.56
C VAL A 99 11.55 5.12 -3.56
N ILE A 100 10.87 4.07 -4.04
CA ILE A 100 10.25 3.06 -3.19
C ILE A 100 10.86 1.72 -3.55
N VAL A 101 11.47 1.08 -2.57
CA VAL A 101 12.05 -0.25 -2.70
C VAL A 101 11.11 -1.26 -2.05
N ARG A 102 10.92 -2.41 -2.69
CA ARG A 102 10.22 -3.56 -2.14
C ARG A 102 11.11 -4.80 -2.17
N PHE A 103 11.35 -5.34 -0.98
CA PHE A 103 12.01 -6.64 -0.79
C PHE A 103 10.95 -7.73 -0.68
N SER A 104 11.22 -8.93 -1.20
CA SER A 104 10.24 -10.03 -1.16
C SER A 104 10.88 -11.41 -1.20
N THR A 105 10.18 -12.42 -0.69
CA THR A 105 10.45 -13.85 -1.02
C THR A 105 9.82 -14.18 -2.37
N VAL A 106 9.85 -15.42 -2.87
CA VAL A 106 9.33 -15.78 -4.20
C VAL A 106 8.16 -16.75 -4.11
N ILE A 107 8.36 -17.87 -3.44
CA ILE A 107 7.51 -19.07 -3.51
C ILE A 107 6.32 -18.97 -2.56
N HIS A 108 6.52 -18.33 -1.41
CA HIS A 108 5.60 -18.44 -0.29
C HIS A 108 4.55 -17.31 -0.26
N GLU A 109 3.38 -17.63 0.30
CA GLU A 109 2.24 -16.73 0.49
C GLU A 109 2.57 -15.52 1.39
N ARG A 110 1.70 -14.50 1.41
CA ARG A 110 1.89 -13.28 2.22
C ARG A 110 2.12 -13.53 3.72
N GLY A 111 1.62 -14.65 4.26
CA GLY A 111 1.76 -15.02 5.67
C GLY A 111 3.07 -15.72 6.05
N SER A 112 3.95 -16.01 5.10
CA SER A 112 5.13 -16.85 5.34
C SER A 112 6.20 -16.20 6.21
N PRO A 113 6.98 -16.99 6.99
CA PRO A 113 8.15 -16.49 7.71
C PRO A 113 9.21 -15.88 6.78
N GLU A 114 9.88 -14.84 7.25
CA GLU A 114 10.85 -14.07 6.44
C GLU A 114 12.21 -14.74 6.30
N THR A 115 12.55 -15.68 7.18
CA THR A 115 13.87 -16.34 7.25
C THR A 115 13.93 -17.62 6.43
N LEU A 116 12.85 -18.01 5.75
CA LEU A 116 12.82 -19.22 4.93
C LEU A 116 13.81 -19.13 3.77
N ARG A 117 14.42 -20.28 3.44
CA ARG A 117 15.32 -20.43 2.30
C ARG A 117 14.54 -20.30 1.00
N ASP A 118 14.63 -19.14 0.37
CA ASP A 118 13.90 -18.79 -0.85
C ASP A 118 14.64 -17.63 -1.55
N PRO A 119 14.73 -17.54 -2.89
CA PRO A 119 15.34 -16.38 -3.51
C PRO A 119 14.65 -15.08 -3.10
N ARG A 120 15.42 -14.00 -3.00
CA ARG A 120 14.89 -12.68 -2.63
C ARG A 120 14.73 -11.79 -3.86
N GLY A 121 13.55 -11.21 -4.02
CA GLY A 121 13.26 -10.18 -5.02
C GLY A 121 13.59 -8.79 -4.49
N PHE A 122 14.19 -7.96 -5.33
CA PHE A 122 14.58 -6.57 -5.06
C PHE A 122 13.99 -5.66 -6.13
N ALA A 123 12.85 -5.05 -5.86
CA ALA A 123 12.17 -4.17 -6.81
C ALA A 123 12.28 -2.70 -6.37
N THR A 124 12.94 -1.87 -7.15
CA THR A 124 13.09 -0.43 -6.91
C THR A 124 12.31 0.36 -7.94
N LYS A 125 11.42 1.23 -7.48
CA LYS A 125 10.70 2.17 -8.32
C LYS A 125 11.29 3.57 -8.15
N PHE A 126 11.81 4.12 -9.23
CA PHE A 126 12.33 5.48 -9.31
C PHE A 126 11.24 6.41 -9.80
N TYR A 127 11.06 7.52 -9.08
CA TYR A 127 10.18 8.61 -9.50
C TYR A 127 11.04 9.70 -10.13
N THR A 128 11.40 9.52 -11.40
CA THR A 128 12.21 10.49 -12.15
C THR A 128 11.31 11.57 -12.76
N ARG A 129 11.91 12.67 -13.23
CA ARG A 129 11.18 13.76 -13.90
C ARG A 129 10.65 13.35 -15.28
N GLU A 130 11.36 12.45 -15.95
CA GLU A 130 11.04 11.94 -17.28
C GLU A 130 10.06 10.75 -17.24
N GLY A 131 9.79 10.19 -16.05
CA GLY A 131 8.84 9.11 -15.89
C GLY A 131 9.10 8.21 -14.68
N LYS A 132 8.25 7.20 -14.51
CA LYS A 132 8.44 6.22 -13.44
C LYS A 132 9.21 5.03 -14.00
N LEU A 133 10.45 4.86 -13.56
CA LEU A 133 11.27 3.70 -13.91
C LEU A 133 11.13 2.60 -12.85
N ARG A 134 11.08 1.33 -13.27
CA ARG A 134 11.06 0.18 -12.38
C ARG A 134 12.26 -0.72 -12.67
N TYR A 135 13.09 -0.93 -11.66
CA TYR A 135 14.15 -1.94 -11.67
C TYR A 135 13.69 -3.12 -10.83
N CYS A 136 13.49 -4.28 -11.46
CA CYS A 136 13.01 -5.50 -10.80
C CYS A 136 14.10 -6.57 -10.84
N GLY A 137 14.92 -6.65 -9.79
CA GLY A 137 16.03 -7.59 -9.66
C GLY A 137 15.77 -8.73 -8.67
N LYS A 138 16.77 -9.62 -8.57
CA LYS A 138 16.88 -10.66 -7.54
C LYS A 138 18.25 -10.58 -6.87
N GLN A 139 18.38 -11.19 -5.70
CA GLN A 139 19.66 -11.28 -4.99
C GLN A 139 20.73 -12.07 -5.77
N PHE A 140 20.33 -13.02 -6.62
CA PHE A 140 21.24 -13.85 -7.42
C PHE A 140 21.40 -13.28 -8.84
N PRO A 141 22.59 -13.43 -9.46
CA PRO A 141 22.90 -12.86 -10.77
C PRO A 141 22.27 -13.65 -11.94
N CYS A 142 21.73 -14.84 -11.69
CA CYS A 142 21.12 -15.69 -12.70
C CYS A 142 19.68 -16.06 -12.33
N PHE A 143 18.87 -16.35 -13.34
CA PHE A 143 17.53 -16.91 -13.20
C PHE A 143 17.57 -18.43 -13.46
N LEU A 144 16.64 -19.18 -12.86
CA LEU A 144 16.61 -20.64 -12.95
C LEU A 144 16.40 -21.19 -14.37
N HIS A 145 15.76 -20.41 -15.25
CA HIS A 145 15.48 -20.77 -16.64
C HIS A 145 15.98 -19.69 -17.60
N PRO A 146 16.59 -20.04 -18.76
CA PRO A 146 17.15 -19.07 -19.72
C PRO A 146 16.15 -18.15 -20.44
N GLY A 147 14.82 -18.24 -20.17
CA GLY A 147 13.78 -17.60 -20.99
C GLY A 147 12.84 -16.63 -20.29
N TRP A 148 13.04 -16.32 -19.00
CA TRP A 148 12.04 -15.59 -18.19
C TRP A 148 12.15 -14.05 -18.19
N ASN A 149 13.03 -13.46 -19.01
CA ASN A 149 13.13 -12.00 -19.17
C ASN A 149 11.99 -11.37 -20.00
N LYS A 150 10.91 -12.10 -20.35
CA LYS A 150 9.85 -11.63 -21.27
C LYS A 150 8.47 -11.37 -20.64
N ILE A 151 8.33 -11.31 -19.33
CA ILE A 151 7.03 -10.96 -18.71
C ILE A 151 7.24 -9.98 -17.54
N SER A 152 7.24 -8.68 -17.85
CA SER A 152 6.90 -7.58 -16.93
C SER A 152 6.64 -6.29 -17.69
#